data_AF-V5IB01-F1
#
_entry.id   AF-V5IB01-F1
#
_cell.length_a   1.000
_cell.length_b   1.000
_cell.length_c   1.000
_cell.angle_alpha   90.00
_cell.angle_beta   90.00
_cell.angle_gamma   90.00
#
_symmetry.space_group_name_H-M   'P 1'
#
loop_
_entity.id
_entity.type
_entity.pdbx_description
1 polymer ?
#
loop_
_entity_poly.entity_id
_entity_poly.type
_entity_poly.pdbx_seq_one_letter_code
_entity_poly.pdbx_strand_id
1 'polypeptide(L)'
;MFMSIIRATMRFFNTNSAGRILNRFSKDMGSVDELLTSAMIDCLQIGLALVGIIVVVAVVNPWFMVPTVVIGIIFYLLRIFYLRTSRNVKRLEGVTRSPVFSHLNASLQGLTSIRAFNAQEILIKEFDNYQDLHSSAWFTFISTSRAFGYWLDLVCIIYITLVTFSFLFLGTETFGGNVGLAITQAIGLTGMFQWGMRQSTELENQMTSVERILEYNTIEHEG
;
A
#
# COMPACT_ATOMS: atom_id res chain seq x y z
N MET A 1 14.50 21.18 5.18
CA MET A 1 14.52 21.15 3.70
C MET A 1 14.75 22.54 3.09
N PHE A 2 13.81 23.49 3.16
CA PHE A 2 13.98 24.80 2.50
C PHE A 2 15.26 25.55 2.92
N MET A 3 15.49 25.67 4.23
CA MET A 3 16.72 26.29 4.75
C MET A 3 17.99 25.54 4.34
N SER A 4 17.94 24.22 4.29
CA SER A 4 19.08 23.39 3.87
C SER A 4 19.47 23.66 2.42
N ILE A 5 18.48 23.86 1.53
CA ILE A 5 18.70 24.12 0.11
C ILE A 5 19.24 25.53 -0.14
N ILE A 6 18.73 26.53 0.58
CA ILE A 6 19.27 27.91 0.48
C ILE A 6 20.74 27.95 0.90
N ARG A 7 21.12 27.13 1.88
CA ARG A 7 22.50 27.02 2.36
C ARG A 7 23.33 25.99 1.61
N ALA A 8 22.79 25.34 0.58
CA ALA A 8 23.49 24.27 -0.12
C ALA A 8 24.61 24.81 -1.02
N THR A 9 25.67 24.02 -1.19
CA THR A 9 26.78 24.39 -2.08
C THR A 9 26.36 24.55 -3.54
N MET A 10 27.05 25.41 -4.29
CA MET A 10 26.86 25.51 -5.75
C MET A 10 27.03 24.17 -6.49
N ARG A 11 27.83 23.25 -5.94
CA ARG A 11 27.96 21.88 -6.44
C ARG A 11 26.63 21.15 -6.44
N PHE A 12 25.80 21.32 -5.41
CA PHE A 12 24.47 20.69 -5.34
C PHE A 12 23.57 21.10 -6.51
N PHE A 13 23.53 22.40 -6.83
CA PHE A 13 22.73 22.93 -7.94
C PHE A 13 23.28 22.57 -9.32
N ASN A 14 24.59 22.41 -9.45
CA ASN A 14 25.20 21.93 -10.69
C ASN A 14 24.97 20.43 -10.93
N THR A 15 24.79 19.64 -9.86
CA THR A 15 24.61 18.18 -9.95
C THR A 15 23.14 17.77 -10.04
N ASN A 16 22.22 18.60 -9.55
CA ASN A 16 20.77 18.33 -9.54
C ASN A 16 20.00 19.28 -10.45
N SER A 17 19.13 18.73 -11.31
CA SER A 17 18.29 19.56 -12.17
C SER A 17 17.22 20.32 -11.38
N ALA A 18 16.88 21.53 -11.83
CA ALA A 18 15.82 22.34 -11.24
C ALA A 18 14.47 21.58 -11.18
N GLY A 19 14.16 20.74 -12.17
CA GLY A 19 12.96 19.92 -12.18
C GLY A 19 12.94 18.84 -11.08
N ARG A 20 14.09 18.24 -10.75
CA ARG A 20 14.19 17.27 -9.64
C ARG A 20 13.94 17.95 -8.30
N ILE A 21 14.52 19.13 -8.08
CA ILE A 21 14.31 19.94 -6.87
C ILE A 21 12.84 20.36 -6.77
N LEU A 22 12.24 20.84 -7.86
CA LEU A 22 10.84 21.23 -7.90
C LEU A 22 9.91 20.06 -7.57
N ASN A 23 10.14 18.87 -8.14
CA ASN A 23 9.32 17.69 -7.88
C ASN A 23 9.36 17.25 -6.40
N ARG A 24 10.48 17.50 -5.69
CA ARG A 24 10.60 17.26 -4.25
C ARG A 24 9.73 18.23 -3.43
N PHE A 25 9.74 19.52 -3.81
CA PHE A 25 8.92 20.55 -3.15
C PHE A 25 7.43 20.47 -3.49
N SER A 26 7.06 20.02 -4.68
CA SER A 26 5.66 19.96 -5.10
C SER A 26 5.06 18.60 -4.80
N LYS A 27 5.48 17.58 -5.56
CA LYS A 27 4.85 16.25 -5.55
C LYS A 27 5.16 15.46 -4.29
N ASP A 28 6.43 15.37 -3.90
CA ASP A 28 6.79 14.59 -2.71
C ASP A 28 6.26 15.27 -1.43
N MET A 29 6.39 16.60 -1.31
CA MET A 29 5.82 17.34 -0.17
C MET A 29 4.28 17.20 -0.11
N GLY A 30 3.58 17.41 -1.23
CA GLY A 30 2.12 17.25 -1.26
C GLY A 30 1.66 15.82 -0.94
N SER A 31 2.45 14.80 -1.32
CA SER A 31 2.17 13.41 -0.95
C SER A 31 2.35 13.17 0.56
N VAL A 32 3.32 13.82 1.20
CA VAL A 32 3.51 13.77 2.65
C VAL A 32 2.38 14.51 3.38
N ASP A 33 1.96 15.66 2.88
CA ASP A 33 0.96 16.48 3.55
C ASP A 33 -0.44 15.84 3.50
N GLU A 34 -0.87 15.40 2.31
CA GLU A 34 -2.23 14.88 2.10
C GLU A 34 -2.30 13.35 2.29
N LEU A 35 -1.51 12.60 1.51
CA LEU A 35 -1.68 11.15 1.39
C LEU A 35 -1.11 10.40 2.59
N LEU A 36 0.11 10.75 3.03
CA LEU A 36 0.75 10.11 4.18
C LEU A 36 -0.04 10.36 5.47
N THR A 37 -0.48 11.60 5.70
CA THR A 37 -1.26 11.96 6.91
C THR A 37 -2.55 11.14 6.98
N SER A 38 -3.31 11.08 5.88
CA SER A 38 -4.52 10.25 5.81
C SER A 38 -4.19 8.79 6.10
N ALA A 39 -3.11 8.27 5.50
CA ALA A 39 -2.73 6.88 5.67
C ALA A 39 -2.27 6.53 7.09
N MET A 40 -1.55 7.45 7.74
CA MET A 40 -1.13 7.31 9.13
C MET A 40 -2.33 7.27 10.08
N ILE A 41 -3.30 8.18 9.90
CA ILE A 41 -4.49 8.24 10.75
C ILE A 41 -5.28 6.94 10.64
N ASP A 42 -5.54 6.47 9.41
CA ASP A 42 -6.25 5.22 9.17
C ASP A 42 -5.50 4.02 9.77
N CYS A 43 -4.17 3.92 9.58
CA CYS A 43 -3.36 2.87 10.19
C CYS A 43 -3.42 2.89 11.73
N LEU A 44 -3.34 4.08 12.34
CA LEU A 44 -3.44 4.24 13.79
C LEU A 44 -4.83 3.86 14.30
N GLN A 45 -5.89 4.32 13.63
CA GLN A 45 -7.27 4.00 13.98
C GLN A 45 -7.51 2.49 13.93
N ILE A 46 -7.06 1.82 12.86
CA ILE A 46 -7.22 0.37 12.72
C ILE A 46 -6.37 -0.38 13.74
N GLY A 47 -5.14 0.08 14.00
CA GLY A 47 -4.28 -0.50 15.03
C GLY A 47 -4.92 -0.43 16.42
N LEU A 48 -5.46 0.73 16.79
CA LEU A 48 -6.16 0.92 18.07
C LEU A 48 -7.46 0.09 18.14
N ALA A 49 -8.22 0.04 17.04
CA ALA A 49 -9.44 -0.77 16.96
C ALA A 49 -9.14 -2.27 17.14
N LEU A 50 -8.06 -2.77 16.52
CA LEU A 50 -7.61 -4.15 16.68
C LEU A 50 -7.24 -4.48 18.13
N VAL A 51 -6.50 -3.59 18.80
CA VAL A 51 -6.19 -3.75 20.22
C VAL A 51 -7.48 -3.77 21.05
N GLY A 52 -8.42 -2.87 20.77
CA GLY A 52 -9.74 -2.85 21.41
C GLY A 52 -10.51 -4.15 21.26
N ILE A 53 -10.56 -4.71 20.04
CA ILE A 53 -11.23 -5.99 19.77
C ILE A 53 -10.58 -7.13 20.57
N ILE A 54 -9.25 -7.20 20.59
CA ILE A 54 -8.52 -8.24 21.34
C ILE A 54 -8.84 -8.14 22.84
N VAL A 55 -8.85 -6.92 23.41
CA VAL A 55 -9.20 -6.70 24.82
C VAL A 55 -10.64 -7.16 25.10
N VAL A 56 -11.59 -6.81 24.23
CA VAL A 56 -12.99 -7.21 24.38
C VAL A 56 -13.15 -8.73 24.32
N VAL A 57 -12.49 -9.40 23.37
CA VAL A 57 -12.51 -10.88 23.27
C VAL A 57 -11.91 -11.54 24.51
N ALA A 58 -10.81 -10.99 25.03
CA ALA A 58 -10.15 -11.49 26.24
C ALA A 58 -11.04 -11.36 27.49
N VAL A 59 -11.81 -10.27 27.62
CA VAL A 59 -12.75 -10.06 28.73
C VAL A 59 -13.96 -11.01 28.63
N VAL A 60 -14.47 -11.25 27.42
CA VAL A 60 -15.64 -12.12 27.20
C VAL A 60 -15.33 -13.57 27.56
N ASN A 61 -14.23 -14.12 27.04
CA ASN A 61 -13.79 -15.46 27.41
C ASN A 61 -12.28 -15.62 27.16
N PRO A 62 -11.47 -15.80 28.22
CA PRO A 62 -10.04 -16.04 28.08
C PRO A 62 -9.68 -17.24 27.19
N TRP A 63 -10.54 -18.25 27.07
CA TRP A 63 -10.30 -19.40 26.20
C TRP A 63 -10.24 -19.03 24.71
N PHE A 64 -10.91 -17.95 24.30
CA PHE A 64 -10.84 -17.47 22.91
C PHE A 64 -9.50 -16.83 22.54
N MET A 65 -8.66 -16.48 23.53
CA MET A 65 -7.31 -15.99 23.23
C MET A 65 -6.48 -17.01 22.45
N VAL A 66 -6.66 -18.30 22.69
CA VAL A 66 -5.91 -19.35 21.99
C VAL A 66 -6.16 -19.31 20.48
N PRO A 67 -7.41 -19.44 19.97
CA PRO A 67 -7.68 -19.32 18.54
C PRO A 67 -7.34 -17.92 17.99
N THR A 68 -7.55 -16.85 18.75
CA THR A 68 -7.16 -15.49 18.32
C THR A 68 -5.66 -15.37 18.07
N VAL A 69 -4.81 -15.93 18.94
CA VAL A 69 -3.34 -15.92 18.77
C VAL A 69 -2.93 -16.75 17.56
N VAL A 70 -3.50 -17.94 17.38
CA VAL A 70 -3.20 -18.81 16.23
C VAL A 70 -3.52 -18.10 14.91
N ILE A 71 -4.68 -17.48 14.81
CA ILE A 71 -5.08 -16.71 13.63
C ILE A 71 -4.26 -15.44 13.46
N GLY A 72 -3.88 -14.76 14.55
CA GLY A 72 -2.96 -13.64 14.51
C GLY A 72 -1.61 -14.00 13.88
N ILE A 73 -1.07 -15.18 14.21
CA ILE A 73 0.16 -15.71 13.59
C ILE A 73 -0.07 -15.97 12.09
N ILE A 74 -1.18 -16.61 11.71
CA ILE A 74 -1.52 -16.87 10.31
C ILE A 74 -1.62 -15.55 9.52
N PHE A 75 -2.30 -14.54 10.07
CA PHE A 75 -2.38 -13.22 9.44
C PHE A 75 -1.03 -12.54 9.30
N TYR A 76 -0.17 -12.64 10.31
CA TYR A 76 1.18 -12.09 10.26
C TYR A 76 2.02 -12.74 9.14
N LEU A 77 1.94 -14.07 9.01
CA LEU A 77 2.64 -14.80 7.93
C LEU A 77 2.10 -14.43 6.54
N LEU A 78 0.78 -14.39 6.38
CA LEU A 78 0.13 -13.96 5.13
C LEU A 78 0.53 -12.52 4.77
N ARG A 79 0.59 -11.62 5.76
CA ARG A 79 1.03 -10.23 5.59
C ARG A 79 2.47 -10.16 5.08
N ILE A 80 3.40 -10.90 5.68
CA ILE A 80 4.81 -10.89 5.25
C ILE A 80 4.92 -11.37 3.80
N PHE A 81 4.23 -12.45 3.46
CA PHE A 81 4.22 -13.00 2.11
C PHE A 81 3.66 -11.98 1.10
N TYR A 82 2.50 -11.38 1.41
CA TYR A 82 1.85 -10.40 0.54
C TYR A 82 2.69 -9.15 0.34
N LEU A 83 3.30 -8.58 1.39
CA LEU A 83 4.13 -7.37 1.25
C LEU A 83 5.31 -7.58 0.30
N ARG A 84 5.99 -8.73 0.41
CA ARG A 84 7.11 -9.07 -0.48
C ARG A 84 6.65 -9.13 -1.94
N THR A 85 5.54 -9.81 -2.20
CA THR A 85 4.98 -9.96 -3.55
C THR A 85 4.47 -8.63 -4.09
N SER A 86 3.64 -7.93 -3.32
CA SER A 86 3.02 -6.64 -3.69
C SER A 86 4.09 -5.60 -4.06
N ARG A 87 5.15 -5.48 -3.27
CA ARG A 87 6.27 -4.55 -3.55
C ARG A 87 6.97 -4.87 -4.87
N ASN A 88 7.22 -6.15 -5.16
CA ASN A 88 7.86 -6.56 -6.41
C ASN A 88 6.96 -6.31 -7.62
N VAL A 89 5.66 -6.59 -7.53
CA VAL A 89 4.69 -6.32 -8.58
C VAL A 89 4.52 -4.81 -8.80
N LYS A 90 4.49 -4.01 -7.72
CA LYS A 90 4.42 -2.56 -7.80
C LYS A 90 5.67 -1.96 -8.45
N ARG A 91 6.85 -2.52 -8.16
CA ARG A 91 8.10 -2.15 -8.85
C ARG A 91 8.04 -2.47 -10.34
N LEU A 92 7.51 -3.64 -10.71
CA LEU A 92 7.32 -4.02 -12.11
C LEU A 92 6.41 -3.01 -12.84
N GLU A 93 5.28 -2.63 -12.24
CA GLU A 93 4.40 -1.60 -12.80
C GLU A 93 5.10 -0.24 -12.96
N GLY A 94 5.91 0.16 -11.98
CA GLY A 94 6.69 1.39 -12.08
C GLY A 94 7.69 1.39 -13.26
N VAL A 95 8.34 0.25 -13.53
CA VAL A 95 9.29 0.11 -14.64
C VAL A 95 8.57 0.11 -15.99
N THR A 96 7.44 -0.58 -16.12
CA THR A 96 6.69 -0.66 -17.39
C THR A 96 5.96 0.64 -17.74
N ARG A 97 5.71 1.50 -16.75
CA ARG A 97 5.08 2.81 -16.96
C ARG A 97 5.98 3.81 -17.69
N SER A 98 7.29 3.81 -17.45
CA SER A 98 8.21 4.83 -17.97
C SER A 98 8.37 4.82 -19.52
N PRO A 99 8.46 3.66 -20.19
CA PRO A 99 8.49 3.58 -21.66
C PRO A 99 7.29 4.24 -22.34
N VAL A 100 6.08 4.09 -21.78
CA VAL A 100 4.85 4.69 -22.34
C VAL A 100 4.97 6.21 -22.46
N PHE A 101 5.40 6.89 -21.39
CA PHE A 101 5.60 8.35 -21.42
C PHE A 101 6.77 8.77 -22.32
N SER A 102 7.85 7.98 -22.33
CA SER A 102 9.02 8.29 -23.15
C SER A 102 8.71 8.18 -24.64
N HIS A 103 7.98 7.14 -25.05
CA HIS A 103 7.54 6.95 -26.43
C HIS A 103 6.56 8.06 -26.87
N LEU A 104 5.62 8.43 -26.00
CA LEU A 104 4.69 9.55 -26.25
C LEU A 104 5.45 10.87 -26.45
N ASN A 105 6.40 11.19 -25.58
CA ASN A 105 7.20 12.41 -25.68
C ASN A 105 8.03 12.44 -26.97
N ALA A 106 8.67 11.33 -27.35
CA ALA A 106 9.42 11.22 -28.60
C ALA A 106 8.51 11.38 -29.83
N SER A 107 7.32 10.78 -29.80
CA SER A 107 6.33 10.89 -30.87
C SER A 107 5.82 12.33 -31.06
N LEU A 108 5.61 13.07 -29.98
CA LEU A 108 5.21 14.48 -30.03
C LEU A 108 6.32 15.37 -30.60
N GLN A 109 7.58 15.14 -30.23
CA GLN A 109 8.72 15.90 -30.74
C GLN A 109 9.00 15.59 -32.22
N GLY A 110 8.83 14.34 -32.65
CA GLY A 110 9.08 13.86 -34.02
C GLY A 110 7.88 13.86 -34.96
N LEU A 111 6.76 14.51 -34.58
CA LEU A 111 5.47 14.35 -35.24
C LEU A 111 5.50 14.68 -36.74
N THR A 112 6.25 15.71 -37.13
CA THR A 112 6.41 16.13 -38.53
C THR A 112 7.14 15.07 -39.35
N SER A 113 8.22 14.50 -38.83
CA SER A 113 8.98 13.42 -39.47
C SER A 113 8.13 12.15 -39.62
N ILE A 114 7.40 11.76 -38.58
CA ILE A 114 6.52 10.58 -38.61
C ILE A 114 5.48 10.71 -39.73
N ARG A 115 4.87 11.89 -39.87
CA ARG A 115 3.90 12.17 -40.93
C ARG A 115 4.55 12.23 -42.31
N ALA A 116 5.74 12.80 -42.43
CA ALA A 116 6.46 12.88 -43.70
C ALA A 116 6.82 11.48 -44.25
N PHE A 117 7.14 10.52 -43.38
CA PHE A 117 7.45 9.15 -43.76
C PHE A 117 6.24 8.19 -43.76
N ASN A 118 5.03 8.68 -43.43
CA ASN A 118 3.83 7.86 -43.25
C ASN A 118 4.05 6.63 -42.31
N ALA A 119 4.80 6.82 -41.23
CA ALA A 119 5.17 5.75 -40.30
C ALA A 119 4.23 5.62 -39.08
N GLN A 120 3.03 6.22 -39.13
CA GLN A 120 2.10 6.31 -37.98
C GLN A 120 1.71 4.92 -37.46
N GLU A 121 1.33 4.00 -38.35
CA GLU A 121 0.91 2.63 -38.00
C GLU A 121 1.96 1.85 -37.20
N ILE A 122 3.25 2.03 -37.56
CA ILE A 122 4.36 1.34 -36.90
C ILE A 122 4.48 1.84 -35.46
N LEU A 123 4.45 3.15 -35.27
CA LEU A 123 4.54 3.77 -33.93
C LEU A 123 3.30 3.50 -33.08
N ILE A 124 2.11 3.40 -33.68
CA ILE A 124 0.88 3.04 -32.95
C ILE A 124 1.02 1.62 -32.40
N LYS A 125 1.41 0.64 -33.22
CA LYS A 125 1.63 -0.74 -32.76
C LYS A 125 2.69 -0.81 -31.67
N GLU A 126 3.75 -0.03 -31.79
CA GLU A 126 4.80 -0.01 -30.77
C GLU A 126 4.32 0.62 -29.45
N PHE A 127 3.50 1.68 -29.52
CA PHE A 127 2.84 2.26 -28.35
C PHE A 127 1.87 1.27 -27.69
N ASP A 128 1.06 0.57 -28.47
CA ASP A 128 0.12 -0.44 -27.97
C ASP A 128 0.88 -1.56 -27.22
N ASN A 129 2.02 -2.01 -27.72
CA ASN A 129 2.87 -2.99 -27.03
C ASN A 129 3.37 -2.49 -25.65
N TYR A 130 3.79 -1.22 -25.55
CA TYR A 130 4.18 -0.63 -24.26
C TYR A 130 2.98 -0.52 -23.31
N GLN A 131 1.81 -0.15 -23.84
CA GLN A 131 0.58 -0.04 -23.07
C GLN A 131 0.08 -1.40 -22.57
N ASP A 132 0.14 -2.44 -23.38
CA ASP A 132 -0.24 -3.81 -23.00
C ASP A 132 0.66 -4.34 -21.88
N LEU A 133 1.97 -4.10 -21.98
CA LEU A 133 2.92 -4.49 -20.94
C LEU A 133 2.64 -3.76 -19.61
N HIS A 134 2.37 -2.45 -19.65
CA HIS A 134 1.98 -1.69 -18.46
C HIS A 134 0.65 -2.18 -17.88
N SER A 135 -0.36 -2.38 -18.72
CA SER A 135 -1.69 -2.83 -18.33
C SER A 135 -1.67 -4.22 -17.70
N SER A 136 -0.87 -5.14 -18.24
CA SER A 136 -0.65 -6.47 -17.68
C SER A 136 -0.01 -6.41 -16.27
N ALA A 137 1.01 -5.57 -16.09
CA ALA A 137 1.63 -5.37 -14.78
C ALA A 137 0.66 -4.74 -13.76
N TRP A 138 -0.12 -3.75 -14.18
CA TRP A 138 -1.13 -3.12 -13.34
C TRP A 138 -2.27 -4.07 -12.97
N PHE A 139 -2.77 -4.86 -13.91
CA PHE A 139 -3.79 -5.88 -13.64
C PHE A 139 -3.28 -6.95 -12.68
N THR A 140 -2.01 -7.35 -12.80
CA THR A 140 -1.36 -8.28 -11.87
C THR A 140 -1.32 -7.71 -10.45
N PHE A 141 -1.04 -6.41 -10.30
CA PHE A 141 -1.09 -5.72 -9.00
C PHE A 141 -2.49 -5.76 -8.38
N ILE A 142 -3.52 -5.40 -9.15
CA ILE A 142 -4.91 -5.43 -8.69
C ILE A 142 -5.34 -6.85 -8.30
N SER A 143 -5.04 -7.83 -9.16
CA SER A 143 -5.40 -9.23 -8.95
C SER A 143 -4.75 -9.81 -7.69
N THR A 144 -3.47 -9.49 -7.44
CA THR A 144 -2.76 -9.93 -6.24
C THR A 144 -3.38 -9.34 -4.97
N SER A 145 -3.75 -8.05 -5.00
CA SER A 145 -4.43 -7.38 -3.87
C SER A 145 -5.81 -7.98 -3.59
N ARG A 146 -6.57 -8.34 -4.64
CA ARG A 146 -7.88 -9.02 -4.51
C ARG A 146 -7.75 -10.44 -3.97
N ALA A 147 -6.82 -11.23 -4.52
CA ALA A 147 -6.57 -12.59 -4.06
C ALA A 147 -6.17 -12.63 -2.57
N PHE A 148 -5.32 -11.70 -2.13
CA PHE A 148 -4.96 -11.59 -0.72
C PHE A 148 -6.17 -11.27 0.17
N GLY A 149 -7.03 -10.35 -0.25
CA GLY A 149 -8.28 -10.07 0.45
C GLY A 149 -9.16 -11.31 0.61
N TYR A 150 -9.33 -12.09 -0.46
CA TYR A 150 -10.08 -13.33 -0.43
C TYR A 150 -9.50 -14.35 0.57
N TRP A 151 -8.17 -14.50 0.62
CA TRP A 151 -7.51 -15.39 1.59
C TRP A 151 -7.70 -14.91 3.04
N LEU A 152 -7.67 -13.60 3.29
CA LEU A 152 -7.98 -13.05 4.62
C LEU A 152 -9.42 -13.37 5.03
N ASP A 153 -10.37 -13.19 4.12
CA ASP A 153 -11.79 -13.48 4.38
C ASP A 153 -12.01 -14.96 4.70
N LEU A 154 -11.34 -15.87 4.00
CA LEU A 154 -11.39 -17.31 4.30
C LEU A 154 -10.89 -17.63 5.71
N VAL A 155 -9.78 -17.04 6.15
CA VAL A 155 -9.25 -17.22 7.51
C VAL A 155 -10.24 -16.67 8.54
N CYS A 156 -10.89 -15.55 8.26
CA CYS A 156 -11.91 -14.97 9.13
C CYS A 156 -13.16 -15.84 9.23
N ILE A 157 -13.61 -16.46 8.14
CA ILE A 157 -14.74 -17.39 8.16
C ILE A 157 -14.41 -18.61 9.02
N ILE A 158 -13.19 -19.14 8.91
CA ILE A 158 -12.72 -20.24 9.77
C ILE A 158 -12.72 -19.79 11.23
N TYR A 159 -12.24 -18.59 11.55
CA TYR A 159 -12.26 -18.04 12.89
C TYR A 159 -13.68 -17.95 13.47
N ILE A 160 -14.60 -17.33 12.72
CA ILE A 160 -16.00 -17.18 13.14
C ILE A 160 -16.61 -18.55 13.39
N THR A 161 -16.34 -19.52 12.51
CA THR A 161 -16.81 -20.90 12.66
C THR A 161 -16.25 -21.56 13.94
N LEU A 162 -14.96 -21.41 14.22
CA LEU A 162 -14.36 -21.93 15.46
C LEU A 162 -14.98 -21.30 16.70
N VAL A 163 -15.16 -19.99 16.70
CA VAL A 163 -15.77 -19.26 17.83
C VAL A 163 -17.22 -19.69 18.02
N THR A 164 -18.02 -19.77 16.95
CA THR A 164 -19.44 -20.17 17.05
C THR A 164 -19.61 -21.61 17.53
N PHE A 165 -18.83 -22.56 17.00
CA PHE A 165 -18.86 -23.95 17.47
C PHE A 165 -18.34 -24.11 18.89
N SER A 166 -17.36 -23.31 19.31
CA SER A 166 -16.81 -23.37 20.67
C SER A 166 -17.87 -23.06 21.74
N PHE A 167 -18.81 -22.16 21.47
CA PHE A 167 -19.95 -21.89 22.36
C PHE A 167 -20.92 -23.07 22.50
N LEU A 168 -21.03 -23.94 21.48
CA LEU A 168 -21.90 -25.11 21.53
C LEU A 168 -21.33 -26.19 22.46
N PHE A 169 -20.01 -26.32 22.54
CA PHE A 169 -19.31 -27.32 23.36
C PHE A 169 -18.97 -26.85 24.78
N LEU A 170 -18.75 -25.55 25.01
CA LEU A 170 -18.45 -24.97 26.33
C LEU A 170 -19.70 -24.59 27.12
N GLY A 171 -20.88 -25.02 26.65
CA GLY A 171 -22.18 -24.62 27.18
C GLY A 171 -22.42 -25.11 28.60
N THR A 172 -22.03 -24.31 29.59
CA THR A 172 -22.65 -24.38 30.91
C THR A 172 -23.29 -23.07 31.35
N GLU A 173 -22.70 -21.88 31.19
CA GLU A 173 -23.36 -20.60 31.59
C GLU A 173 -22.84 -19.35 30.85
N THR A 174 -23.02 -19.27 29.52
CA THR A 174 -22.68 -18.04 28.77
C THR A 174 -23.92 -17.25 28.37
N PHE A 175 -24.04 -16.01 28.83
CA PHE A 175 -25.06 -15.05 28.38
C PHE A 175 -25.02 -14.92 26.84
N GLY A 176 -26.15 -15.10 26.16
CA GLY A 176 -26.24 -15.00 24.69
C GLY A 176 -25.74 -13.67 24.13
N GLY A 177 -25.77 -12.59 24.91
CA GLY A 177 -25.17 -11.30 24.56
C GLY A 177 -23.65 -11.37 24.31
N ASN A 178 -22.92 -12.18 25.09
CA ASN A 178 -21.48 -12.37 24.93
C ASN A 178 -21.14 -13.11 23.63
N VAL A 179 -22.00 -14.06 23.24
CA VAL A 179 -21.89 -14.80 21.97
C VAL A 179 -22.05 -13.85 20.78
N GLY A 180 -23.13 -13.06 20.79
CA GLY A 180 -23.39 -12.07 19.74
C GLY A 180 -22.29 -11.01 19.64
N LEU A 181 -21.76 -10.59 20.80
CA LEU A 181 -20.65 -9.65 20.86
C LEU A 181 -19.37 -10.26 20.24
N ALA A 182 -18.99 -11.48 20.60
CA ALA A 182 -17.82 -12.16 20.03
C ALA A 182 -17.92 -12.32 18.50
N ILE A 183 -19.09 -12.72 17.98
CA ILE A 183 -19.33 -12.87 16.54
C ILE A 183 -19.25 -11.51 15.83
N THR A 184 -19.87 -10.47 16.39
CA THR A 184 -19.87 -9.13 15.78
C THR A 184 -18.46 -8.55 15.74
N GLN A 185 -17.68 -8.72 16.81
CA GLN A 185 -16.28 -8.30 16.83
C GLN A 185 -15.42 -9.08 15.84
N ALA A 186 -15.64 -10.40 15.69
CA ALA A 186 -14.95 -11.22 14.69
C ALA A 186 -15.26 -10.77 13.25
N ILE A 187 -16.52 -10.47 12.95
CA ILE A 187 -16.93 -9.96 11.63
C ILE A 187 -16.31 -8.58 11.36
N GLY A 188 -16.33 -7.68 12.34
CA GLY A 188 -15.72 -6.35 12.21
C GLY A 188 -14.22 -6.41 11.95
N LEU A 189 -13.54 -7.37 12.57
CA LEU A 189 -12.10 -7.59 12.43
C LEU A 189 -11.72 -7.96 10.98
N THR A 190 -12.54 -8.75 10.29
CA THR A 190 -12.35 -9.13 8.87
C THR A 190 -12.19 -7.92 7.96
N GLY A 191 -13.17 -7.01 7.98
CA GLY A 191 -13.17 -5.82 7.11
C GLY A 191 -12.05 -4.85 7.48
N MET A 192 -11.82 -4.66 8.79
CA MET A 192 -10.75 -3.79 9.28
C MET A 192 -9.37 -4.31 8.93
N PHE A 193 -9.12 -5.62 8.95
CA PHE A 193 -7.82 -6.18 8.58
C PHE A 193 -7.52 -5.99 7.09
N GLN A 194 -8.50 -6.22 6.21
CA GLN A 194 -8.32 -6.04 4.78
C GLN A 194 -8.00 -4.57 4.45
N TRP A 195 -8.77 -3.64 5.04
CA TRP A 195 -8.54 -2.21 4.89
C TRP A 195 -7.19 -1.79 5.50
N GLY A 196 -6.90 -2.23 6.73
CA GLY A 196 -5.66 -1.92 7.44
C GLY A 196 -4.41 -2.42 6.73
N MET A 197 -4.50 -3.56 6.05
CA MET A 197 -3.38 -4.06 5.27
C MET A 197 -3.11 -3.21 4.03
N ARG A 198 -4.17 -2.77 3.33
CA ARG A 198 -4.03 -1.83 2.22
C ARG A 198 -3.42 -0.53 2.70
N GLN A 199 -3.91 0.00 3.82
CA GLN A 199 -3.41 1.25 4.37
C GLN A 199 -1.97 1.15 4.84
N SER A 200 -1.59 0.04 5.47
CA SER A 200 -0.20 -0.20 5.87
C SER A 200 0.74 -0.24 4.67
N THR A 201 0.29 -0.77 3.54
CA THR A 201 1.07 -0.80 2.30
C THR A 201 1.18 0.60 1.70
N GLU A 202 0.08 1.36 1.71
CA GLU A 202 0.08 2.75 1.23
C GLU A 202 1.00 3.64 2.07
N LEU A 203 0.95 3.50 3.39
CA LEU A 203 1.86 4.18 4.30
C LEU A 203 3.32 3.87 3.99
N GLU A 204 3.68 2.60 3.79
CA GLU A 204 5.06 2.19 3.41
C GLU A 204 5.47 2.79 2.06
N ASN A 205 4.56 2.85 1.08
CA ASN A 205 4.82 3.50 -0.20
C ASN A 205 5.09 5.01 -0.05
N GLN A 206 4.25 5.71 0.72
CA GLN A 206 4.38 7.16 0.93
C GLN A 206 5.63 7.53 1.74
N MET A 207 6.12 6.63 2.61
CA MET A 207 7.40 6.82 3.32
C MET A 207 8.61 6.96 2.37
N THR A 208 8.52 6.45 1.14
CA THR A 208 9.58 6.68 0.13
C THR A 208 9.70 8.18 -0.22
N SER A 209 8.58 8.92 -0.26
CA SER A 209 8.62 10.37 -0.48
C SER A 209 9.19 11.11 0.72
N VAL A 210 8.94 10.63 1.94
CA VAL A 210 9.59 11.15 3.17
C VAL A 210 11.10 10.96 3.14
N GLU A 211 11.56 9.74 2.82
CA GLU A 211 13.00 9.42 2.71
C GLU A 211 13.72 10.38 1.76
N ARG A 212 13.11 10.61 0.59
CA ARG A 212 13.61 11.54 -0.44
C ARG A 212 13.64 13.00 -0.01
N ILE A 213 12.70 13.43 0.85
CA ILE A 213 12.69 14.79 1.43
C ILE A 213 13.77 14.92 2.50
N LEU A 214 13.97 13.87 3.31
CA LEU A 214 15.00 13.83 4.34
C LEU A 214 16.42 13.89 3.75
N GLU A 215 16.66 13.27 2.59
CA GLU A 215 17.91 13.41 1.83
C GLU A 215 18.28 14.89 1.57
N TYR A 216 17.29 15.77 1.38
CA TYR A 216 17.51 17.21 1.14
C TYR A 216 17.77 18.00 2.43
N ASN A 217 17.61 17.36 3.60
CA ASN A 217 17.93 17.96 4.89
C ASN A 217 19.39 17.72 5.29
N THR A 218 20.02 16.69 4.74
CA THR A 218 21.41 16.27 5.03
C THR A 218 22.42 16.72 3.98
N ILE A 219 22.04 17.64 3.08
CA ILE A 219 22.92 18.18 2.04
C ILE A 219 24.01 19.09 2.64
N GLU A 220 25.18 19.05 2.00
CA GLU A 220 26.36 19.82 2.41
C GLU A 220 26.10 21.32 2.27
N HIS A 221 26.36 22.07 3.34
CA HIS A 221 26.13 23.51 3.40
C HIS A 221 27.38 24.31 3.03
N GLU A 222 27.20 25.47 2.41
CA GLU A 222 28.23 26.50 2.32
C GLU A 222 28.37 27.14 3.71
N GLY A 223 29.38 26.67 4.47
CA GLY A 223 29.70 27.13 5.82
C GLY A 223 30.40 26.07 6.65
#